data_AF-A0A842YKX5-F1
#
_entry.id   AF-A0A842YKX5-F1
#
_cell.length_a   1.000
_cell.length_b   1.000
_cell.length_c   1.000
_cell.angle_alpha   90.00
_cell.angle_beta   90.00
_cell.angle_gamma   90.00
#
_symmetry.space_group_name_H-M   'P 1'
#
loop_
_entity.id
_entity.type
_entity.pdbx_description
1 polymer ?
#
loop_
_entity_poly.entity_id
_entity_poly.type
_entity_poly.pdbx_seq_one_letter_code
_entity_poly.pdbx_strand_id
1 'polypeptide(L)'
;MVMVVAVSGCTSEDSGTENQTKTFTANNISFEYPSDWVTANSLANDTVAAVGDPSSVDSSGLAQVSVVIQSKDLKGNLYDMYRANYEALFTNSSYRRVSETNTTIGGYQAIENIYTVTSSGTQKKQRAIWIENNGRVYVILCTAPADKFDAESRNFDLIVRTLRFL
;
A
#
# COMPACT_ATOMS: atom_id res chain seq x y z
N MET A 1 26.98 -10.31 1.26
CA MET A 1 26.59 -11.16 2.41
C MET A 1 26.45 -10.25 3.61
N VAL A 2 25.50 -10.55 4.49
CA VAL A 2 25.10 -9.87 5.74
C VAL A 2 23.87 -8.97 5.59
N MET A 3 22.74 -9.54 6.03
CA MET A 3 21.49 -8.88 6.40
C MET A 3 21.55 -8.75 7.93
N VAL A 4 21.28 -7.57 8.49
CA VAL A 4 21.21 -7.38 9.95
C VAL A 4 19.77 -7.06 10.30
N VAL A 5 19.15 -7.92 11.11
CA VAL A 5 17.81 -7.72 11.65
C VAL A 5 17.97 -7.14 13.05
N ALA A 6 17.57 -5.88 13.24
CA ALA A 6 17.44 -5.30 14.56
C ALA A 6 16.02 -5.57 15.08
N VAL A 7 15.90 -6.43 16.09
CA VAL A 7 14.67 -6.60 16.86
C VAL A 7 14.67 -5.57 17.99
N SER A 8 13.78 -4.59 17.93
CA SER A 8 13.42 -3.78 19.10
C SER A 8 12.10 -4.32 19.64
N GLY A 9 12.18 -5.05 20.75
CA GLY A 9 11.03 -5.60 21.44
C GLY A 9 10.41 -4.62 22.42
N CYS A 10 9.08 -4.65 22.51
CA CYS A 10 8.31 -4.56 23.75
C CYS A 10 7.09 -5.49 23.62
N THR A 11 6.83 -6.27 24.65
CA THR A 11 5.85 -7.38 24.73
C THR A 11 4.50 -6.92 25.27
N SER A 12 3.42 -7.57 24.84
CA SER A 12 2.24 -7.87 25.68
C SER A 12 1.55 -9.13 25.12
N GLU A 13 1.31 -10.10 25.99
CA GLU A 13 0.61 -11.36 25.72
C GLU A 13 -0.90 -11.12 25.69
N ASP A 14 -1.60 -11.71 24.71
CA ASP A 14 -2.95 -12.25 24.95
C ASP A 14 -3.17 -13.51 24.10
N SER A 15 -3.81 -14.49 24.70
CA SER A 15 -4.01 -15.84 24.21
C SER A 15 -5.44 -16.02 23.71
N GLY A 16 -5.59 -15.92 22.40
CA GLY A 16 -6.77 -16.30 21.63
C GLY A 16 -6.31 -16.57 20.20
N THR A 17 -7.05 -17.36 19.43
CA THR A 17 -6.75 -17.60 18.00
C THR A 17 -7.10 -16.35 17.18
N GLU A 18 -6.42 -15.25 17.49
CA GLU A 18 -6.61 -13.94 16.90
C GLU A 18 -5.57 -13.73 15.81
N ASN A 19 -6.00 -13.15 14.68
CA ASN A 19 -5.10 -12.70 13.63
C ASN A 19 -4.14 -11.67 14.24
N GLN A 20 -2.96 -12.11 14.68
CA GLN A 20 -1.97 -11.23 15.27
C GLN A 20 -1.62 -10.14 14.24
N THR A 21 -1.62 -8.89 14.67
CA THR A 21 -1.20 -7.74 13.85
C THR A 21 0.05 -7.11 14.44
N LYS A 22 0.80 -6.39 13.61
CA LYS A 22 1.90 -5.51 14.00
C LYS A 22 1.51 -4.07 13.67
N THR A 23 2.03 -3.12 14.44
CA THR A 23 1.82 -1.69 14.18
C THR A 23 3.07 -1.07 13.56
N PHE A 24 2.89 -0.32 12.47
CA PHE A 24 3.87 0.62 11.94
C PHE A 24 3.58 2.02 12.48
N THR A 25 4.62 2.74 12.90
CA THR A 25 4.54 4.15 13.32
C THR A 25 5.82 4.86 12.93
N ALA A 26 5.76 5.70 11.90
CA ALA A 26 6.85 6.58 11.48
C ALA A 26 6.30 7.61 10.47
N ASN A 27 7.09 8.64 10.15
CA ASN A 27 6.78 9.57 9.04
C ASN A 27 5.37 10.19 9.12
N ASN A 28 4.92 10.52 10.34
CA ASN A 28 3.59 11.08 10.67
C ASN A 28 2.41 10.20 10.21
N ILE A 29 2.63 8.88 10.09
CA ILE A 29 1.58 7.90 9.84
C ILE A 29 1.71 6.73 10.79
N SER A 30 0.59 6.05 11.03
CA SER A 30 0.55 4.78 11.73
C SER A 30 -0.57 3.91 11.17
N PHE A 31 -0.34 2.60 11.12
CA PHE A 31 -1.31 1.60 10.66
C PHE A 31 -0.93 0.22 11.19
N GLU A 32 -1.89 -0.69 11.19
CA GLU A 32 -1.67 -2.10 11.49
C GLU A 32 -1.47 -2.92 10.21
N TYR A 33 -0.67 -3.98 10.29
CA TYR A 33 -0.43 -4.92 9.20
C TYR A 33 -0.35 -6.35 9.74
N PRO A 34 -0.55 -7.38 8.89
CA PRO A 34 -0.49 -8.78 9.33
C PRO A 34 0.82 -9.14 10.05
N SER A 35 0.77 -9.99 11.08
CA SER A 35 1.96 -10.35 11.86
C SER A 35 3.00 -11.17 11.10
N ASP A 36 2.61 -11.85 10.03
CA ASP A 36 3.47 -12.61 9.14
C ASP A 36 4.14 -11.71 8.08
N TRP A 37 3.63 -10.50 7.85
CA TRP A 37 4.24 -9.51 6.97
C TRP A 37 5.42 -8.80 7.63
N VAL A 38 6.29 -8.23 6.81
CA VAL A 38 7.47 -7.48 7.26
C VAL A 38 7.46 -6.07 6.72
N THR A 39 8.12 -5.15 7.42
CA THR A 39 8.48 -3.86 6.84
C THR A 39 9.48 -4.09 5.71
N ALA A 40 9.31 -3.36 4.61
CA ALA A 40 10.10 -3.51 3.41
C ALA A 40 10.70 -2.17 2.97
N ASN A 41 11.74 -2.24 2.15
CA ASN A 41 12.20 -1.09 1.38
C ASN A 41 11.43 -1.05 0.05
N SER A 42 11.04 0.15 -0.36
CA SER A 42 10.38 0.38 -1.65
C SER A 42 11.40 0.94 -2.64
N LEU A 43 11.28 0.54 -3.91
CA LEU A 43 12.02 1.17 -5.01
C LEU A 43 11.38 2.48 -5.47
N ALA A 44 10.17 2.78 -5.00
CA ALA A 44 9.49 4.01 -5.35
C ALA A 44 10.03 5.19 -4.52
N ASN A 45 10.32 6.30 -5.21
CA ASN A 45 10.63 7.56 -4.55
C ASN A 45 9.46 8.01 -3.65
N ASP A 46 9.74 8.90 -2.70
CA ASP A 46 8.74 9.49 -1.82
C ASP A 46 7.98 8.48 -0.93
N THR A 47 8.54 7.27 -0.76
CA THR A 47 7.98 6.25 0.13
C THR A 47 8.11 6.68 1.58
N VAL A 48 7.00 6.67 2.30
CA VAL A 48 6.96 6.91 3.76
C VAL A 48 6.71 5.64 4.56
N ALA A 49 6.16 4.59 3.93
CA ALA A 49 6.09 3.26 4.51
C ALA A 49 5.97 2.19 3.43
N ALA A 50 6.48 0.99 3.70
CA ALA A 50 6.19 -0.18 2.91
C ALA A 50 6.17 -1.43 3.80
N VAL A 51 5.19 -2.30 3.55
CA VAL A 51 5.07 -3.63 4.16
C VAL A 51 4.74 -4.65 3.07
N GLY A 52 5.18 -5.88 3.26
CA GLY A 52 4.90 -6.95 2.30
C GLY A 52 4.96 -8.33 2.90
N ASP A 53 4.30 -9.27 2.21
CA ASP A 53 4.30 -10.67 2.56
C ASP A 53 5.65 -11.31 2.14
N PRO A 54 6.50 -11.74 3.09
CA PRO A 54 7.78 -12.37 2.78
C PRO A 54 7.63 -13.70 2.03
N SER A 55 6.49 -14.39 2.15
CA SER A 55 6.21 -15.63 1.41
C SER A 55 5.92 -15.38 -0.07
N SER A 56 5.61 -14.14 -0.43
CA SER A 56 5.32 -13.71 -1.80
C SER A 56 6.53 -13.22 -2.58
N VAL A 57 7.74 -13.31 -2.01
CA VAL A 57 8.96 -12.79 -2.62
C VAL A 57 9.34 -13.59 -3.87
N ASP A 58 9.56 -12.89 -4.98
CA ASP A 58 10.03 -13.49 -6.23
C ASP A 58 11.55 -13.70 -6.26
N SER A 59 12.07 -14.26 -7.35
CA SER A 59 13.51 -14.49 -7.54
C SER A 59 14.35 -13.21 -7.59
N SER A 60 13.72 -12.05 -7.74
CA SER A 60 14.39 -10.74 -7.70
C SER A 60 14.42 -10.14 -6.29
N GLY A 61 13.88 -10.85 -5.29
CA GLY A 61 13.80 -10.38 -3.92
C GLY A 61 12.66 -9.40 -3.65
N LEU A 62 11.69 -9.28 -4.56
CA LEU A 62 10.57 -8.34 -4.44
C LEU A 62 9.30 -9.07 -4.00
N ALA A 63 8.68 -8.61 -2.90
CA ALA A 63 7.38 -9.08 -2.46
C ALA A 63 6.32 -8.81 -3.55
N GLN A 64 5.65 -9.86 -4.01
CA GLN A 64 4.58 -9.73 -5.00
C GLN A 64 3.26 -9.26 -4.38
N VAL A 65 3.07 -9.51 -3.09
CA VAL A 65 1.97 -8.99 -2.28
C VAL A 65 2.51 -7.93 -1.31
N SER A 66 2.07 -6.69 -1.47
CA SER A 66 2.60 -5.57 -0.67
C SER A 66 1.65 -4.38 -0.59
N VAL A 67 1.92 -3.52 0.39
CA VAL A 67 1.37 -2.16 0.47
C VAL A 67 2.52 -1.16 0.57
N VAL A 68 2.53 -0.19 -0.34
CA VAL A 68 3.46 0.94 -0.32
C VAL A 68 2.67 2.22 -0.11
N ILE A 69 3.12 3.07 0.81
CA ILE A 69 2.54 4.39 1.05
C ILE A 69 3.56 5.44 0.64
N GLN A 70 3.17 6.28 -0.32
CA GLN A 70 3.96 7.42 -0.77
C GLN A 70 3.34 8.74 -0.31
N SER A 71 4.15 9.77 -0.11
CA SER A 71 3.68 11.09 0.27
C SER A 71 4.37 12.19 -0.52
N LYS A 72 3.59 13.11 -1.09
CA LYS A 72 4.07 14.28 -1.84
C LYS A 72 3.32 15.53 -1.44
N ASP A 73 3.93 16.69 -1.64
CA ASP A 73 3.25 17.96 -1.39
C ASP A 73 2.06 18.12 -2.34
N LEU A 74 0.96 18.64 -1.81
CA LEU A 74 -0.21 18.98 -2.60
C LEU A 74 0.13 20.12 -3.57
N LYS A 75 -0.26 19.96 -4.84
CA LYS A 75 -0.14 20.97 -5.89
C LYS A 75 -1.51 21.21 -6.50
N GLY A 76 -2.11 22.38 -6.24
CA GLY A 76 -3.50 22.64 -6.61
C GLY A 76 -4.45 21.90 -5.68
N ASN A 77 -5.12 20.86 -6.18
CA ASN A 77 -6.02 20.01 -5.40
C ASN A 77 -5.77 18.51 -5.66
N LEU A 78 -6.30 17.66 -4.78
CA LEU A 78 -6.15 16.21 -4.84
C LEU A 78 -6.60 15.61 -6.18
N TYR A 79 -7.77 16.04 -6.68
CA TYR A 79 -8.38 15.45 -7.88
C TYR A 79 -7.58 15.76 -9.14
N ASP A 80 -7.03 16.97 -9.27
CA ASP A 80 -6.18 17.33 -10.41
C ASP A 80 -4.87 16.53 -10.41
N MET A 81 -4.23 16.37 -9.24
CA MET A 81 -3.02 15.53 -9.13
C MET A 81 -3.33 14.06 -9.44
N TYR A 82 -4.47 13.55 -8.96
CA TYR A 82 -4.96 12.21 -9.25
C TYR A 82 -5.18 12.02 -10.76
N ARG A 83 -5.92 12.93 -11.40
CA ARG A 83 -6.23 12.86 -12.83
C ARG A 83 -4.98 12.93 -13.69
N ALA A 84 -4.10 13.91 -13.45
CA ALA A 84 -2.86 14.05 -14.20
C ALA A 84 -2.00 12.79 -14.12
N ASN A 85 -1.93 12.16 -12.94
CA ASN A 85 -1.21 10.91 -12.75
C ASN A 85 -1.79 9.78 -13.62
N TYR A 86 -3.10 9.57 -13.58
CA TYR A 86 -3.73 8.45 -14.28
C TYR A 86 -3.95 8.68 -15.77
N GLU A 87 -4.14 9.93 -16.21
CA GLU A 87 -4.15 10.30 -17.62
C GLU A 87 -2.80 9.96 -18.26
N ALA A 88 -1.68 10.25 -17.58
CA ALA A 88 -0.35 9.84 -18.03
C ALA A 88 -0.17 8.31 -17.95
N LEU A 89 -0.51 7.67 -16.82
CA LEU A 89 -0.29 6.24 -16.60
C LEU A 89 -1.01 5.37 -17.64
N PHE A 90 -2.27 5.69 -17.94
CA PHE A 90 -3.10 4.89 -18.85
C PHE A 90 -2.84 5.18 -20.34
N THR A 91 -1.88 6.05 -20.68
CA THR A 91 -1.34 6.08 -22.05
C THR A 91 -0.51 4.84 -22.37
N ASN A 92 0.02 4.17 -21.33
CA ASN A 92 0.74 2.91 -21.48
C ASN A 92 -0.26 1.75 -21.51
N SER A 93 -0.32 1.03 -22.63
CA SER A 93 -1.25 -0.08 -22.86
C SER A 93 -1.06 -1.28 -21.92
N SER A 94 0.08 -1.36 -21.21
CA SER A 94 0.27 -2.35 -20.15
C SER A 94 -0.61 -2.10 -18.94
N TYR A 95 -1.13 -0.88 -18.76
CA TYR A 95 -2.01 -0.49 -17.67
C TYR A 95 -3.46 -0.43 -18.15
N ARG A 96 -4.38 -0.98 -17.35
CA ARG A 96 -5.81 -0.94 -17.65
C ARG A 96 -6.60 -0.61 -16.40
N ARG A 97 -7.34 0.50 -16.45
CA ARG A 97 -8.29 0.87 -15.39
C ARG A 97 -9.39 -0.17 -15.29
N VAL A 98 -9.71 -0.56 -14.06
CA VAL A 98 -10.84 -1.44 -13.72
C VAL A 98 -11.98 -0.62 -13.12
N SER A 99 -11.70 0.25 -12.14
CA SER A 99 -12.70 1.12 -11.52
C SER A 99 -12.10 2.39 -10.93
N GLU A 100 -12.91 3.44 -10.82
CA GLU A 100 -12.61 4.70 -10.12
C GLU A 100 -13.82 5.07 -9.25
N THR A 101 -13.60 5.38 -7.98
CA THR A 101 -14.66 5.70 -7.03
C THR A 101 -14.22 6.74 -6.01
N ASN A 102 -15.06 7.73 -5.73
CA ASN A 102 -14.90 8.59 -4.56
C ASN A 102 -15.42 7.85 -3.32
N THR A 103 -14.63 7.82 -2.26
CA THR A 103 -14.91 7.02 -1.04
C THR A 103 -14.45 7.76 0.22
N THR A 104 -14.65 7.12 1.37
CA THR A 104 -14.16 7.57 2.67
C THR A 104 -13.41 6.44 3.36
N ILE A 105 -12.19 6.69 3.80
CA ILE A 105 -11.33 5.73 4.50
C ILE A 105 -10.87 6.34 5.81
N GLY A 106 -11.17 5.69 6.94
CA GLY A 106 -10.76 6.20 8.26
C GLY A 106 -11.28 7.61 8.58
N GLY A 107 -12.39 8.03 7.96
CA GLY A 107 -12.94 9.39 8.07
C GLY A 107 -12.37 10.40 7.05
N TYR A 108 -11.35 10.05 6.28
CA TYR A 108 -10.76 10.89 5.25
C TYR A 108 -11.48 10.69 3.91
N GLN A 109 -11.80 11.79 3.22
CA GLN A 109 -12.22 11.73 1.83
C GLN A 109 -11.08 11.17 0.98
N ALA A 110 -11.42 10.23 0.10
CA ALA A 110 -10.44 9.53 -0.71
C ALA A 110 -10.94 9.30 -2.13
N ILE A 111 -10.00 9.18 -3.06
CA ILE A 111 -10.26 8.69 -4.41
C ILE A 111 -9.60 7.32 -4.53
N GLU A 112 -10.38 6.29 -4.84
CA GLU A 112 -9.90 4.94 -5.08
C GLU A 112 -9.83 4.67 -6.58
N ASN A 113 -8.71 4.08 -7.02
CA ASN A 113 -8.54 3.56 -8.37
C ASN A 113 -8.07 2.12 -8.31
N ILE A 114 -8.79 1.23 -8.98
CA ILE A 114 -8.37 -0.16 -9.18
C ILE A 114 -7.97 -0.31 -10.63
N TYR A 115 -6.80 -0.87 -10.87
CA TYR A 115 -6.29 -1.10 -12.22
C TYR A 115 -5.41 -2.35 -12.27
N THR A 116 -5.20 -2.87 -13.47
CA THR A 116 -4.22 -3.94 -13.70
C THR A 116 -3.01 -3.40 -14.43
N VAL A 117 -1.88 -4.07 -14.23
CA VAL A 117 -0.65 -3.84 -14.97
C VAL A 117 -0.08 -5.17 -15.41
N THR A 118 0.25 -5.30 -16.70
CA THR A 118 0.95 -6.47 -17.24
C THR A 118 2.40 -6.11 -17.56
N SER A 119 3.34 -6.78 -16.90
CA SER A 119 4.77 -6.64 -17.14
C SER A 119 5.43 -8.01 -17.17
N SER A 120 6.28 -8.25 -18.17
CA SER A 120 7.03 -9.50 -18.32
C SER A 120 6.18 -10.78 -18.25
N GLY A 121 4.96 -10.73 -18.81
CA GLY A 121 4.02 -11.86 -18.81
C GLY A 121 3.20 -12.05 -17.52
N THR A 122 3.53 -11.33 -16.45
CA THR A 122 2.78 -11.37 -15.19
C THR A 122 1.81 -10.21 -15.10
N GLN A 123 0.55 -10.51 -14.80
CA GLN A 123 -0.47 -9.49 -14.53
C GLN A 123 -0.59 -9.28 -13.02
N LYS A 124 -0.46 -8.02 -12.59
CA LYS A 124 -0.76 -7.58 -11.23
C LYS A 124 -2.05 -6.78 -11.24
N LYS A 125 -2.79 -6.85 -10.13
CA LYS A 125 -3.89 -5.94 -9.81
C LYS A 125 -3.42 -4.99 -8.71
N GLN A 126 -3.79 -3.74 -8.83
CA GLN A 126 -3.43 -2.69 -7.89
C GLN A 126 -4.67 -1.92 -7.46
N ARG A 127 -4.75 -1.61 -6.17
CA ARG A 127 -5.72 -0.67 -5.59
C ARG A 127 -4.92 0.48 -5.03
N ALA A 128 -5.12 1.66 -5.61
CA ALA A 128 -4.50 2.88 -5.19
C ALA A 128 -5.55 3.77 -4.53
N ILE A 129 -5.26 4.21 -3.32
CA ILE A 129 -6.12 5.11 -2.55
C ILE A 129 -5.38 6.42 -2.38
N TRP A 130 -6.01 7.51 -2.81
CA TRP A 130 -5.46 8.85 -2.75
C TRP A 130 -6.19 9.64 -1.66
N ILE A 131 -5.43 10.12 -0.67
CA ILE A 131 -5.94 10.92 0.44
C ILE A 131 -5.13 12.21 0.53
N GLU A 132 -5.82 13.34 0.67
CA GLU A 132 -5.20 14.59 1.06
C GLU A 132 -5.27 14.75 2.58
N ASN A 133 -4.14 15.10 3.21
CA ASN A 133 -4.10 15.45 4.62
C ASN A 133 -2.99 16.49 4.87
N ASN A 134 -3.32 17.58 5.57
CA ASN A 134 -2.38 18.64 5.97
C ASN A 134 -1.47 19.15 4.84
N GLY A 135 -2.04 19.43 3.65
CA GLY A 135 -1.29 19.96 2.51
C GLY A 135 -0.38 18.93 1.81
N ARG A 136 -0.56 17.65 2.10
CA ARG A 136 0.14 16.53 1.44
C ARG A 136 -0.86 15.56 0.83
N VAL A 137 -0.45 14.90 -0.25
CA VAL A 137 -1.17 13.79 -0.87
C VAL A 137 -0.46 12.49 -0.53
N TYR A 138 -1.21 11.57 0.07
CA TYR A 138 -0.78 10.21 0.35
C TYR A 138 -1.41 9.25 -0.65
N VAL A 139 -0.59 8.35 -1.19
CA VAL A 139 -1.04 7.29 -2.09
C VAL A 139 -0.73 5.95 -1.42
N ILE A 140 -1.78 5.22 -1.02
CA ILE A 140 -1.68 3.87 -0.49
C ILE A 140 -1.89 2.91 -1.65
N LEU A 141 -0.85 2.18 -2.01
CA LEU A 141 -0.83 1.29 -3.17
C LEU A 141 -0.76 -0.17 -2.70
N CYS A 142 -1.90 -0.85 -2.72
CA CYS A 142 -2.00 -2.28 -2.52
C CYS A 142 -1.70 -3.00 -3.84
N THR A 143 -0.81 -4.00 -3.82
CA THR A 143 -0.38 -4.74 -5.01
C THR A 143 -0.41 -6.23 -4.72
N ALA A 144 -0.93 -7.02 -5.67
CA ALA A 144 -0.80 -8.48 -5.69
C ALA A 144 -0.86 -9.00 -7.14
N PRO A 145 -0.40 -10.24 -7.40
CA PRO A 145 -0.78 -10.97 -8.61
C PRO A 145 -2.31 -10.94 -8.80
N ALA A 146 -2.77 -10.75 -10.05
CA ALA A 146 -4.19 -10.51 -10.30
C ALA A 146 -5.11 -11.66 -9.85
N ASP A 147 -4.60 -12.90 -9.91
CA ASP A 147 -5.28 -14.13 -9.46
C ASP A 147 -5.32 -14.29 -7.93
N LYS A 148 -4.46 -13.57 -7.19
CA LYS A 148 -4.41 -13.60 -5.72
C LYS A 148 -5.02 -12.36 -5.06
N PHE A 149 -5.18 -11.27 -5.81
CA PHE A 149 -5.52 -9.96 -5.26
C PHE A 149 -6.77 -9.96 -4.38
N ASP A 150 -7.83 -10.64 -4.80
CA ASP A 150 -9.09 -10.64 -4.05
C ASP A 150 -8.99 -11.46 -2.76
N ALA A 151 -8.10 -12.48 -2.71
CA ALA A 151 -7.79 -13.22 -1.49
C ALA A 151 -7.03 -12.36 -0.47
N GLU A 152 -6.23 -11.40 -0.94
CA GLU A 152 -5.48 -10.45 -0.10
C GLU A 152 -6.32 -9.27 0.41
N SER A 153 -7.61 -9.19 0.03
CA SER A 153 -8.50 -8.09 0.39
C SER A 153 -8.54 -7.80 1.89
N ARG A 154 -8.52 -8.85 2.74
CA ARG A 154 -8.49 -8.69 4.20
C ARG A 154 -7.20 -8.04 4.70
N ASN A 155 -6.06 -8.41 4.13
CA ASN A 155 -4.76 -7.85 4.50
C ASN A 155 -4.66 -6.39 4.08
N PHE A 156 -5.11 -6.07 2.86
CA PHE A 156 -5.17 -4.69 2.38
C PHE A 156 -6.15 -3.84 3.18
N ASP A 157 -7.34 -4.35 3.47
CA ASP A 157 -8.35 -3.62 4.25
C ASP A 157 -7.90 -3.36 5.69
N LEU A 158 -7.17 -4.29 6.33
CA LEU A 158 -6.58 -4.05 7.65
C LEU A 158 -5.69 -2.80 7.63
N ILE A 159 -4.74 -2.75 6.69
CA ILE A 159 -3.79 -1.64 6.57
C ILE A 159 -4.51 -0.33 6.24
N VAL A 160 -5.44 -0.37 5.30
CA VAL A 160 -6.18 0.82 4.84
C VAL A 160 -7.10 1.37 5.94
N ARG A 161 -7.81 0.51 6.67
CA ARG A 161 -8.79 0.94 7.68
C ARG A 161 -8.15 1.44 8.97
N THR A 162 -6.97 0.93 9.31
CA THR A 162 -6.22 1.32 10.51
C THR A 162 -5.26 2.48 10.27
N LEU A 163 -5.15 2.95 9.02
CA LEU A 163 -4.34 4.11 8.69
C LEU A 163 -4.83 5.37 9.41
N ARG A 164 -3.92 5.99 10.16
CA ARG A 164 -4.08 7.29 10.79
C ARG A 164 -2.89 8.18 10.46
N PHE A 165 -3.16 9.46 10.26
CA PHE A 165 -2.15 10.50 10.24
C PHE A 165 -1.94 11.02 11.67
N LEU A 166 -0.69 11.26 12.04
CA LEU A 166 -0.27 11.68 13.38
C LEU A 166 0.07 13.16 13.44
#